data_AF-A0A6N8RCR4-F1
#
_entry.id   AF-A0A6N8RCR4-F1
#
_cell.length_a   1.000
_cell.length_b   1.000
_cell.length_c   1.000
_cell.angle_alpha   90.00
_cell.angle_beta   90.00
_cell.angle_gamma   90.00
#
_symmetry.space_group_name_H-M   'P 1'
#
loop_
_entity.id
_entity.type
_entity.pdbx_description
1 polymer ?
#
loop_
_entity_poly.entity_id
_entity_poly.type
_entity_poly.pdbx_seq_one_letter_code
_entity_poly.pdbx_strand_id
1 'polypeptide(L)'
;FLYAIAKGNVFNFQTILHLPVAVQNDTIDFYQMFARIWSSHPEWLTLYLAQHRAVIIPDDAKLHRNLLRWYSAGRLDIPELLDYARSWREAEPDNEDARYYEYAQRVYCGEGESLLAELCDYWREYPSTQADALILQWCRQHRVDYYPLVVMMIEARELVNDQGKQLLYVPGDSARTRFHLYEILSDEKLSALGRSLVEMVLHKGRKP
;
A
#
# COMPACT_ATOMS: atom_id res chain seq x y z
N PHE A 1 -16.30 -16.77 20.23
CA PHE A 1 -17.00 -15.86 21.15
C PHE A 1 -16.05 -15.25 22.17
N LEU A 2 -15.29 -16.04 22.94
CA LEU A 2 -14.34 -15.54 23.95
C LEU A 2 -13.17 -14.69 23.41
N TYR A 3 -12.69 -14.95 22.18
CA TYR A 3 -11.60 -14.18 21.57
C TYR A 3 -11.99 -12.75 21.16
N ALA A 4 -13.28 -12.48 20.91
CA ALA A 4 -13.77 -11.15 20.54
C ALA A 4 -13.94 -10.24 21.77
N ILE A 5 -14.31 -10.79 22.92
CA ILE A 5 -14.47 -10.06 24.18
C ILE A 5 -13.11 -9.55 24.71
N ALA A 6 -12.02 -10.28 24.44
CA ALA A 6 -10.67 -9.91 24.90
C ALA A 6 -10.05 -8.71 24.17
N LYS A 7 -10.50 -8.39 22.94
CA LYS A 7 -9.91 -7.29 22.12
C LYS A 7 -10.56 -5.92 22.38
N GLY A 8 -11.63 -5.87 23.16
CA GLY A 8 -12.40 -4.65 23.40
C GLY A 8 -13.14 -4.16 22.15
N ASN A 9 -13.78 -2.99 22.26
CA ASN A 9 -14.47 -2.38 21.13
C ASN A 9 -13.47 -1.89 20.07
N VAL A 10 -13.80 -2.10 18.79
CA VAL A 10 -12.97 -1.68 17.65
C VAL A 10 -12.82 -0.14 17.61
N PHE A 11 -13.83 0.59 18.07
CA PHE A 11 -13.87 2.05 18.18
C PHE A 11 -14.77 2.48 19.36
N ASN A 12 -14.73 3.75 19.74
CA ASN A 12 -15.62 4.31 20.76
C ASN A 12 -17.06 4.47 20.24
N PHE A 13 -18.01 3.66 20.72
CA PHE A 13 -19.42 3.72 20.27
C PHE A 13 -20.13 5.04 20.62
N GLN A 14 -19.58 5.87 21.50
CA GLN A 14 -20.15 7.20 21.78
C GLN A 14 -20.16 8.11 20.55
N THR A 15 -19.24 7.89 19.60
CA THR A 15 -19.10 8.69 18.39
C THR A 15 -20.28 8.51 17.43
N ILE A 16 -21.09 7.46 17.58
CA ILE A 16 -22.22 7.14 16.71
C ILE A 16 -23.59 7.24 17.41
N LEU A 17 -23.66 7.61 18.70
CA LEU A 17 -24.92 7.62 19.45
C LEU A 17 -25.98 8.59 18.89
N HIS A 18 -25.55 9.59 18.13
CA HIS A 18 -26.42 10.56 17.47
C HIS A 18 -27.16 9.98 16.25
N LEU A 19 -26.76 8.79 15.76
CA LEU A 19 -27.34 8.13 14.60
C LEU A 19 -28.57 7.27 14.97
N PRO A 20 -29.43 6.92 14.01
CA PRO A 20 -30.51 5.95 14.26
C PRO A 20 -29.96 4.59 14.72
N VAL A 21 -30.66 3.91 15.64
CA VAL A 21 -30.21 2.62 16.23
C VAL A 21 -29.88 1.56 15.17
N ALA A 22 -30.65 1.49 14.08
CA ALA A 22 -30.34 0.57 12.98
C ALA A 22 -28.97 0.85 12.35
N VAL A 23 -28.67 2.13 12.07
CA VAL A 23 -27.39 2.57 11.51
C VAL A 23 -26.23 2.32 12.49
N GLN A 24 -26.47 2.54 13.79
CA GLN A 24 -25.48 2.22 14.82
C GLN A 24 -25.11 0.73 14.79
N ASN A 25 -26.12 -0.15 14.81
CA ASN A 25 -25.91 -1.60 14.78
C ASN A 25 -25.18 -2.04 13.51
N ASP A 26 -25.61 -1.55 12.34
CA ASP A 26 -24.96 -1.87 11.07
C ASP A 26 -23.49 -1.41 11.04
N THR A 27 -23.19 -0.23 11.59
CA THR A 27 -21.82 0.30 11.68
C THR A 27 -20.95 -0.53 12.63
N ILE A 28 -21.48 -0.89 13.80
CA ILE A 28 -20.79 -1.74 14.78
C ILE A 28 -20.50 -3.11 14.17
N ASP A 29 -21.51 -3.76 13.59
CA ASP A 29 -21.38 -5.07 12.98
C ASP A 29 -20.37 -5.05 11.84
N PHE A 30 -20.39 -3.99 11.02
CA PHE A 30 -19.44 -3.83 9.93
C PHE A 30 -18.00 -3.81 10.42
N TYR A 31 -17.66 -2.93 11.36
CA TYR A 31 -16.26 -2.78 11.81
C TYR A 31 -15.80 -3.94 12.70
N GLN A 32 -16.70 -4.58 13.44
CA GLN A 32 -16.37 -5.81 14.15
C GLN A 32 -16.05 -6.96 13.18
N MET A 33 -16.86 -7.12 12.14
CA MET A 33 -16.61 -8.13 11.11
C MET A 33 -15.34 -7.80 10.32
N PHE A 34 -15.15 -6.54 9.93
CA PHE A 34 -13.94 -6.08 9.25
C PHE A 34 -12.68 -6.41 10.07
N ALA A 35 -12.66 -6.04 11.36
CA ALA A 35 -11.52 -6.32 12.24
C ALA A 35 -11.27 -7.82 12.42
N ARG A 36 -12.33 -8.63 12.42
CA ARG A 36 -12.24 -10.09 12.49
C ARG A 36 -11.64 -10.68 11.21
N ILE A 37 -12.16 -10.28 10.05
CA ILE A 37 -11.65 -10.67 8.73
C ILE A 37 -10.18 -10.30 8.64
N TRP A 38 -9.82 -9.05 8.94
CA TRP A 38 -8.44 -8.61 8.97
C TRP A 38 -7.53 -9.51 9.81
N SER A 39 -7.99 -9.91 10.99
CA SER A 39 -7.19 -10.70 11.93
C SER A 39 -7.08 -12.19 11.61
N SER A 40 -8.01 -12.75 10.84
CA SER A 40 -8.13 -14.21 10.64
C SER A 40 -8.07 -14.64 9.19
N HIS A 41 -8.64 -13.85 8.29
CA HIS A 41 -8.78 -14.12 6.85
C HIS A 41 -8.61 -12.82 6.05
N PRO A 42 -7.46 -12.13 6.10
CA PRO A 42 -7.25 -10.88 5.37
C PRO A 42 -7.46 -11.03 3.86
N GLU A 43 -7.31 -12.24 3.31
CA GLU A 43 -7.62 -12.58 1.91
C GLU A 43 -9.09 -12.39 1.53
N TRP A 44 -10.02 -12.34 2.50
CA TRP A 44 -11.43 -12.08 2.25
C TRP A 44 -11.80 -10.60 2.30
N LEU A 45 -10.85 -9.70 2.58
CA LEU A 45 -11.13 -8.30 2.79
C LEU A 45 -11.75 -7.62 1.56
N THR A 46 -11.17 -7.84 0.38
CA THR A 46 -11.68 -7.27 -0.88
C THR A 46 -13.08 -7.79 -1.21
N LEU A 47 -13.34 -9.08 -0.96
CA LEU A 47 -14.67 -9.68 -1.15
C LEU A 47 -15.69 -9.10 -0.18
N TYR A 48 -15.30 -8.86 1.07
CA TYR A 48 -16.16 -8.26 2.08
C TYR A 48 -16.51 -6.81 1.74
N LEU A 49 -15.51 -6.02 1.31
CA LEU A 49 -15.70 -4.63 0.89
C LEU A 49 -16.58 -4.50 -0.37
N ALA A 50 -16.48 -5.46 -1.29
CA ALA A 50 -17.29 -5.50 -2.50
C ALA A 50 -18.79 -5.74 -2.26
N GLN A 51 -19.21 -6.16 -1.06
CA GLN A 51 -20.62 -6.41 -0.73
C GLN A 51 -21.47 -5.13 -0.56
N HIS A 52 -20.95 -3.97 -0.98
CA HIS A 52 -21.60 -2.66 -1.02
C HIS A 52 -22.53 -2.37 0.18
N ARG A 53 -21.95 -1.84 1.25
CA ARG A 53 -22.71 -1.22 2.34
C ARG A 53 -22.26 0.22 2.51
N ALA A 54 -23.21 1.15 2.49
CA ALA A 54 -22.93 2.50 2.94
C ALA A 54 -22.73 2.45 4.46
N VAL A 55 -21.50 2.61 4.91
CA VAL A 55 -21.13 2.58 6.32
C VAL A 55 -20.51 3.92 6.67
N ILE A 56 -20.97 4.50 7.77
CA ILE A 56 -20.40 5.74 8.31
C ILE A 56 -19.06 5.40 8.95
N ILE A 57 -18.04 6.23 8.72
CA ILE A 57 -16.78 6.15 9.43
C ILE A 57 -16.93 6.92 10.75
N PRO A 58 -16.93 6.24 11.91
CA PRO A 58 -16.98 6.88 13.23
C PRO A 58 -15.76 7.77 13.44
N ASP A 59 -15.96 8.96 14.00
CA ASP A 59 -14.89 9.89 14.36
C ASP A 59 -14.10 9.37 15.58
N ASP A 60 -13.23 8.39 15.33
CA ASP A 60 -12.41 7.74 16.34
C ASP A 60 -10.99 7.57 15.80
N ALA A 61 -10.04 8.27 16.42
CA ALA A 61 -8.66 8.30 15.97
C ALA A 61 -8.01 6.90 15.93
N LYS A 62 -8.36 6.01 16.87
CA LYS A 62 -7.83 4.64 16.90
C LYS A 62 -8.37 3.84 15.71
N LEU A 63 -9.65 3.99 15.39
CA LEU A 63 -10.26 3.38 14.22
C LEU A 63 -9.63 3.92 12.92
N HIS A 64 -9.48 5.22 12.76
CA HIS A 64 -8.90 5.81 11.56
C HIS A 64 -7.47 5.28 11.30
N ARG A 65 -6.62 5.24 12.32
CA ARG A 65 -5.27 4.66 12.22
C ARG A 65 -5.30 3.17 11.83
N ASN A 66 -6.23 2.41 12.41
CA ASN A 66 -6.40 1.00 12.05
C ASN A 66 -6.86 0.83 10.60
N LEU A 67 -7.82 1.65 10.14
CA LEU A 67 -8.30 1.62 8.76
C LEU A 67 -7.18 1.97 7.79
N LEU A 68 -6.43 3.05 8.03
CA LEU A 68 -5.26 3.40 7.24
C LEU A 68 -4.28 2.23 7.13
N ARG A 69 -4.02 1.54 8.24
CA ARG A 69 -3.16 0.36 8.26
C ARG A 69 -3.73 -0.80 7.43
N TRP A 70 -4.98 -1.16 7.65
CA TRP A 70 -5.62 -2.31 7.01
C TRP A 70 -5.79 -2.10 5.50
N TYR A 71 -6.26 -0.92 5.09
CA TYR A 71 -6.38 -0.55 3.68
C TYR A 71 -5.03 -0.50 2.99
N SER A 72 -4.03 0.14 3.61
CA SER A 72 -2.69 0.24 3.01
C SER A 72 -2.01 -1.13 2.87
N ALA A 73 -2.23 -2.04 3.81
CA ALA A 73 -1.71 -3.40 3.72
C ALA A 73 -2.47 -4.26 2.69
N GLY A 74 -3.76 -3.97 2.46
CA GLY A 74 -4.54 -4.53 1.36
C GLY A 74 -4.27 -3.88 -0.01
N ARG A 75 -3.44 -2.82 -0.06
CA ARG A 75 -3.24 -1.96 -1.24
C ARG A 75 -4.54 -1.35 -1.78
N LEU A 76 -5.43 -0.97 -0.85
CA LEU A 76 -6.74 -0.40 -1.12
C LEU A 76 -6.75 1.09 -0.76
N ASP A 77 -7.54 1.84 -1.52
CA ASP A 77 -7.84 3.24 -1.26
C ASP A 77 -8.98 3.41 -0.24
N ILE A 78 -8.88 4.44 0.58
CA ILE A 78 -9.96 4.96 1.42
C ILE A 78 -9.90 6.51 1.39
N PRO A 79 -10.44 7.14 0.33
CA PRO A 79 -10.31 8.58 0.13
C PRO A 79 -10.89 9.40 1.28
N GLU A 80 -11.89 8.86 1.99
CA GLU A 80 -12.52 9.49 3.16
C GLU A 80 -11.55 9.73 4.32
N LEU A 81 -10.40 9.03 4.36
CA LEU A 81 -9.38 9.19 5.41
C LEU A 81 -8.15 9.97 4.95
N LEU A 82 -8.11 10.50 3.72
CA LEU A 82 -6.95 11.28 3.26
C LEU A 82 -6.71 12.55 4.10
N ASP A 83 -7.78 13.28 4.41
CA ASP A 83 -7.68 14.50 5.23
C ASP A 83 -7.21 14.16 6.66
N TYR A 84 -7.70 13.04 7.22
CA TYR A 84 -7.22 12.54 8.50
C TYR A 84 -5.73 12.16 8.43
N ALA A 85 -5.30 11.44 7.39
CA ALA A 85 -3.90 11.03 7.24
C ALA A 85 -2.96 12.22 7.15
N ARG A 86 -3.34 13.27 6.42
CA ARG A 86 -2.61 14.55 6.36
C ARG A 86 -2.54 15.22 7.73
N SER A 87 -3.67 15.36 8.43
CA SER A 87 -3.70 15.96 9.76
C SER A 87 -2.86 15.16 10.78
N TRP A 88 -2.81 13.84 10.65
CA TRP A 88 -2.02 12.99 11.52
C TRP A 88 -0.52 13.17 11.25
N ARG A 89 -0.10 13.22 9.98
CA ARG A 89 1.27 13.54 9.59
C ARG A 89 1.71 14.92 10.07
N GLU A 90 0.84 15.92 9.98
CA GLU A 90 1.12 17.29 10.46
C GLU A 90 1.24 17.36 11.99
N ALA A 91 0.37 16.64 12.71
CA ALA A 91 0.38 16.61 14.17
C ALA A 91 1.57 15.81 14.74
N GLU A 92 2.04 14.79 14.02
CA GLU A 92 3.11 13.88 14.44
C GLU A 92 4.20 13.75 13.35
N PRO A 93 4.99 14.82 13.06
CA PRO A 93 5.91 14.86 11.91
C PRO A 93 7.07 13.85 12.01
N ASP A 94 7.46 13.49 13.23
CA ASP A 94 8.52 12.52 13.53
C ASP A 94 8.01 11.08 13.54
N ASN A 95 6.69 10.87 13.37
CA ASN A 95 6.10 9.53 13.33
C ASN A 95 6.19 8.94 11.92
N GLU A 96 7.04 7.93 11.76
CA GLU A 96 7.23 7.23 10.47
C GLU A 96 5.95 6.57 9.97
N ASP A 97 5.13 6.00 10.86
CA ASP A 97 3.86 5.38 10.48
C ASP A 97 2.90 6.42 9.90
N ALA A 98 2.81 7.60 10.52
CA ALA A 98 1.94 8.68 10.04
C ALA A 98 2.34 9.13 8.63
N ARG A 99 3.65 9.29 8.41
CA ARG A 99 4.22 9.62 7.10
C ARG A 99 3.97 8.52 6.06
N TYR A 100 4.21 7.27 6.42
CA TYR A 100 4.00 6.13 5.53
C TYR A 100 2.53 6.01 5.10
N TYR A 101 1.60 6.04 6.06
CA TYR A 101 0.18 5.82 5.75
C TYR A 101 -0.45 6.97 4.96
N GLU A 102 0.02 8.21 5.13
CA GLU A 102 -0.40 9.34 4.30
C GLU A 102 0.06 9.17 2.85
N TYR A 103 1.33 8.84 2.60
CA TYR A 103 1.80 8.55 1.24
C TYR A 103 1.14 7.31 0.65
N ALA A 104 0.96 6.25 1.44
CA ALA A 104 0.30 5.04 0.98
C ALA A 104 -1.11 5.33 0.46
N GLN A 105 -1.91 6.10 1.21
CA GLN A 105 -3.25 6.46 0.75
C GLN A 105 -3.25 7.39 -0.45
N ARG A 106 -2.33 8.37 -0.53
CA ARG A 106 -2.21 9.21 -1.74
C ARG A 106 -1.87 8.37 -2.99
N VAL A 107 -0.98 7.39 -2.86
CA VAL A 107 -0.67 6.43 -3.94
C VAL A 107 -1.88 5.56 -4.28
N TYR A 108 -2.53 4.92 -3.30
CA TYR A 108 -3.65 4.02 -3.60
C TYR A 108 -4.87 4.76 -4.15
N CYS A 109 -5.12 6.00 -3.71
CA CYS A 109 -6.13 6.89 -4.30
C CYS A 109 -5.75 7.42 -5.70
N GLY A 110 -4.55 7.10 -6.21
CA GLY A 110 -4.13 7.44 -7.57
C GLY A 110 -3.69 8.88 -7.75
N GLU A 111 -3.13 9.51 -6.73
CA GLU A 111 -2.52 10.84 -6.88
C GLU A 111 -1.33 10.76 -7.85
N GLY A 112 -1.43 11.49 -8.95
CA GLY A 112 -0.49 11.44 -10.07
C GLY A 112 0.81 12.22 -9.83
N GLU A 113 1.21 13.00 -10.83
CA GLU A 113 2.52 13.67 -10.88
C GLU A 113 2.79 14.65 -9.71
N SER A 114 1.75 15.17 -9.07
CA SER A 114 1.91 16.05 -7.89
C SER A 114 2.61 15.35 -6.73
N LEU A 115 2.45 14.03 -6.59
CA LEU A 115 3.02 13.25 -5.51
C LEU A 115 4.46 12.79 -5.80
N LEU A 116 4.88 12.73 -7.08
CA LEU A 116 6.10 12.04 -7.46
C LEU A 116 7.35 12.58 -6.77
N ALA A 117 7.48 13.91 -6.66
CA ALA A 117 8.63 14.55 -6.02
C ALA A 117 8.73 14.16 -4.54
N GLU A 118 7.64 14.32 -3.79
CA GLU A 118 7.56 13.96 -2.37
C GLU A 118 7.83 12.46 -2.16
N LEU A 119 7.29 11.60 -3.03
CA LEU A 119 7.48 10.16 -2.95
C LEU A 119 8.93 9.76 -3.24
N CYS A 120 9.59 10.42 -4.18
CA CYS A 120 11.00 10.22 -4.46
C CYS A 120 11.88 10.66 -3.30
N ASP A 121 11.57 11.79 -2.66
CA ASP A 121 12.30 12.27 -1.50
C ASP A 121 12.15 11.30 -0.32
N TYR A 122 10.92 10.84 -0.04
CA TYR A 122 10.65 9.81 0.96
C TYR A 122 11.41 8.51 0.68
N TRP A 123 11.41 8.04 -0.58
CA TRP A 123 12.11 6.82 -0.99
C TRP A 123 13.63 6.90 -0.84
N ARG A 124 14.22 8.09 -0.98
CA ARG A 124 15.66 8.33 -0.78
C ARG A 124 16.02 8.46 0.70
N GLU A 125 15.19 9.14 1.48
CA GLU A 125 15.42 9.40 2.90
C GLU A 125 15.23 8.12 3.74
N TYR A 126 14.23 7.31 3.42
CA TYR A 126 13.86 6.08 4.14
C TYR A 126 13.83 4.86 3.20
N PRO A 127 14.99 4.34 2.79
CA PRO A 127 15.05 3.17 1.93
C PRO A 127 14.48 1.94 2.65
N SER A 128 13.31 1.47 2.21
CA SER A 128 12.63 0.32 2.78
C SER A 128 11.79 -0.42 1.73
N THR A 129 11.47 -1.69 2.01
CA THR A 129 10.54 -2.48 1.17
C THR A 129 9.17 -1.81 1.03
N GLN A 130 8.75 -1.06 2.05
CA GLN A 130 7.51 -0.28 2.03
C GLN A 130 7.60 0.89 1.05
N ALA A 131 8.67 1.69 1.14
CA ALA A 131 8.89 2.80 0.21
C ALA A 131 9.03 2.30 -1.24
N ASP A 132 9.71 1.16 -1.44
CA ASP A 132 9.80 0.49 -2.75
C ASP A 132 8.42 0.11 -3.29
N ALA A 133 7.56 -0.45 -2.45
CA ALA A 133 6.21 -0.83 -2.85
C ALA A 133 5.38 0.40 -3.29
N LEU A 134 5.53 1.54 -2.60
CA LEU A 134 4.83 2.76 -2.96
C LEU A 134 5.29 3.33 -4.30
N ILE A 135 6.60 3.47 -4.53
CA ILE A 135 7.12 4.00 -5.81
C ILE A 135 6.81 3.06 -6.98
N LEU A 136 6.85 1.74 -6.77
CA LEU A 136 6.46 0.75 -7.76
C LEU A 136 4.96 0.84 -8.08
N GLN A 137 4.11 0.95 -7.05
CA GLN A 137 2.67 1.07 -7.23
C GLN A 137 2.31 2.36 -7.98
N TRP A 138 2.87 3.50 -7.59
CA TRP A 138 2.69 4.78 -8.28
C TRP A 138 3.13 4.67 -9.75
N CYS A 139 4.31 4.07 -9.99
CA CYS A 139 4.82 3.86 -11.34
C CYS A 139 3.88 2.98 -12.17
N ARG A 140 3.34 1.91 -11.59
CA ARG A 140 2.37 1.04 -12.26
C ARG A 140 1.08 1.78 -12.64
N GLN A 141 0.60 2.69 -11.78
CA GLN A 141 -0.62 3.46 -12.03
C GLN A 141 -0.45 4.53 -13.11
N HIS A 142 0.69 5.22 -13.14
CA HIS A 142 0.86 6.45 -13.93
C HIS A 142 1.88 6.36 -15.08
N ARG A 143 2.86 5.45 -14.98
CA ARG A 143 4.06 5.38 -15.82
C ARG A 143 4.53 3.92 -16.03
N VAL A 144 3.60 3.02 -16.36
CA VAL A 144 3.82 1.55 -16.38
C VAL A 144 5.06 1.10 -17.18
N ASP A 145 5.40 1.77 -18.28
CA ASP A 145 6.57 1.45 -19.10
C ASP A 145 7.91 1.69 -18.38
N TYR A 146 7.92 2.55 -17.35
CA TYR A 146 9.08 2.80 -16.52
C TYR A 146 9.20 1.80 -15.35
N TYR A 147 8.17 1.00 -15.09
CA TYR A 147 8.15 0.06 -13.98
C TYR A 147 9.37 -0.89 -13.99
N PRO A 148 9.78 -1.50 -15.12
CA PRO A 148 10.97 -2.35 -15.15
C PRO A 148 12.24 -1.60 -14.76
N LEU A 149 12.36 -0.31 -15.14
CA LEU A 149 13.50 0.52 -14.79
C LEU A 149 13.53 0.84 -13.29
N VAL A 150 12.37 1.10 -12.67
CA VAL A 150 12.27 1.32 -11.22
C VAL A 150 12.63 0.06 -10.45
N VAL A 151 12.15 -1.12 -10.89
CA VAL A 151 12.53 -2.42 -10.30
C VAL A 151 14.04 -2.62 -10.33
N MET A 152 14.67 -2.33 -11.47
CA MET A 152 16.13 -2.42 -11.62
C MET A 152 16.88 -1.40 -10.74
N MET A 153 16.36 -0.18 -10.62
CA MET A 153 16.93 0.85 -9.76
C MET A 153 16.91 0.44 -8.28
N ILE A 154 15.83 -0.20 -7.82
CA ILE A 154 15.71 -0.74 -6.46
C ILE A 154 16.74 -1.86 -6.25
N GLU A 155 16.86 -2.80 -7.18
CA GLU A 155 17.84 -3.88 -7.12
C GLU A 155 19.28 -3.34 -7.06
N ALA A 156 19.61 -2.36 -7.90
CA ALA A 156 20.93 -1.73 -7.91
C ALA A 156 21.24 -1.02 -6.58
N ARG A 157 20.25 -0.37 -5.94
CA ARG A 157 20.43 0.27 -4.64
C ARG A 157 20.80 -0.75 -3.54
N GLU A 158 20.23 -1.95 -3.61
CA GLU A 158 20.48 -3.03 -2.63
C GLU A 158 21.83 -3.73 -2.86
N LEU A 159 22.44 -3.59 -4.05
CA LEU A 159 23.66 -4.29 -4.42
C LEU A 159 24.94 -3.56 -3.93
N VAL A 160 25.17 -3.60 -2.63
CA VAL A 160 26.36 -3.05 -1.98
C VAL A 160 27.19 -4.15 -1.29
N ASN A 161 28.49 -3.92 -1.14
CA ASN A 161 29.36 -4.79 -0.34
C ASN A 161 29.22 -4.50 1.17
N ASP A 162 29.95 -5.26 2.00
CA ASP A 162 29.95 -5.11 3.47
C ASP A 162 30.41 -3.72 3.97
N GLN A 163 31.00 -2.90 3.09
CA GLN A 163 31.45 -1.54 3.36
C GLN A 163 30.49 -0.48 2.78
N GLY A 164 29.33 -0.89 2.25
CA GLY A 164 28.35 0.00 1.60
C GLY A 164 28.75 0.47 0.20
N LYS A 165 29.81 -0.08 -0.40
CA LYS A 165 30.24 0.26 -1.76
C LYS A 165 29.44 -0.51 -2.80
N GLN A 166 28.92 0.20 -3.78
CA GLN A 166 28.21 -0.34 -4.95
C GLN A 166 29.02 -1.43 -5.65
N LEU A 167 28.39 -2.58 -5.87
CA LEU A 167 28.92 -3.71 -6.63
C LEU A 167 28.58 -3.55 -8.12
N LEU A 168 29.17 -4.41 -8.96
CA LEU A 168 28.81 -4.47 -10.38
C LEU A 168 27.35 -4.93 -10.51
N TYR A 169 26.50 -4.06 -11.01
CA TYR A 169 25.08 -4.34 -11.19
C TYR A 169 24.81 -5.17 -12.44
N VAL A 170 24.21 -6.35 -12.25
CA VAL A 170 23.63 -7.17 -13.33
C VAL A 170 22.11 -7.23 -13.12
N PRO A 171 21.31 -6.60 -13.99
CA PRO A 171 19.86 -6.58 -13.82
C PRO A 171 19.22 -7.96 -13.95
N GLY A 172 18.32 -8.30 -13.02
CA GLY A 172 17.47 -9.49 -13.11
C GLY A 172 17.96 -10.71 -12.33
N ASP A 173 18.97 -10.54 -11.48
CA ASP A 173 19.58 -11.63 -10.71
C ASP A 173 18.81 -11.93 -9.42
N SER A 174 18.18 -10.93 -8.80
CA SER A 174 17.42 -11.14 -7.57
C SER A 174 16.05 -11.79 -7.82
N ALA A 175 15.65 -12.73 -6.96
CA ALA A 175 14.34 -13.36 -7.03
C ALA A 175 13.19 -12.33 -6.92
N ARG A 176 13.38 -11.28 -6.12
CA ARG A 176 12.42 -10.18 -5.95
C ARG A 176 12.25 -9.38 -7.25
N THR A 177 13.35 -9.04 -7.91
CA THR A 177 13.35 -8.38 -9.22
C THR A 177 12.59 -9.23 -10.24
N ARG A 178 12.93 -10.52 -10.33
CA ARG A 178 12.26 -11.44 -11.26
C ARG A 178 10.76 -11.55 -10.97
N PHE A 179 10.35 -11.60 -9.70
CA PHE A 179 8.94 -11.62 -9.32
C PHE A 179 8.20 -10.38 -9.83
N HIS A 180 8.71 -9.17 -9.55
CA HIS A 180 8.09 -7.92 -10.02
C HIS A 180 8.04 -7.83 -11.56
N LEU A 181 9.11 -8.28 -12.23
CA LEU A 181 9.17 -8.33 -13.69
C LEU A 181 8.14 -9.31 -14.28
N TYR A 182 7.96 -10.50 -13.69
CA TYR A 182 6.89 -11.41 -14.11
C TYR A 182 5.49 -10.85 -13.85
N GLU A 183 5.30 -10.17 -12.71
CA GLU A 183 4.02 -9.57 -12.33
C GLU A 183 3.58 -8.49 -13.33
N ILE A 184 4.52 -7.65 -13.80
CA ILE A 184 4.21 -6.56 -14.74
C ILE A 184 4.00 -7.04 -16.18
N LEU A 185 4.54 -8.20 -16.58
CA LEU A 185 4.30 -8.76 -17.93
C LEU A 185 2.82 -9.03 -18.21
N SER A 186 2.04 -9.32 -17.16
CA SER A 186 0.61 -9.55 -17.27
C SER A 186 -0.21 -8.26 -17.31
N ASP A 187 0.43 -7.09 -17.20
CA ASP A 187 -0.25 -5.81 -17.24
C ASP A 187 -0.56 -5.40 -18.68
N GLU A 188 -1.85 -5.24 -18.97
CA GLU A 188 -2.33 -4.87 -20.30
C GLU A 188 -1.86 -3.47 -20.73
N LYS A 189 -1.55 -2.60 -19.77
CA LYS A 189 -1.08 -1.22 -20.04
C LYS A 189 0.40 -1.18 -20.45
N LEU A 190 1.17 -2.24 -20.20
CA LEU A 190 2.58 -2.30 -20.55
C LEU A 190 2.74 -2.35 -22.08
N SER A 191 3.47 -1.38 -22.64
CA SER A 191 3.69 -1.28 -24.08
C SER A 191 4.54 -2.43 -24.61
N ALA A 192 4.59 -2.58 -25.93
CA ALA A 192 5.49 -3.54 -26.59
C ALA A 192 6.96 -3.30 -26.22
N LEU A 193 7.39 -2.03 -26.12
CA LEU A 193 8.75 -1.68 -25.73
C LEU A 193 9.04 -2.10 -24.28
N GLY A 194 8.12 -1.80 -23.36
CA GLY A 194 8.21 -2.21 -21.96
C GLY A 194 8.29 -3.73 -21.82
N ARG A 195 7.44 -4.47 -22.54
CA ARG A 195 7.47 -5.94 -22.58
C ARG A 195 8.80 -6.48 -23.07
N SER A 196 9.32 -5.96 -24.19
CA SER A 196 10.61 -6.39 -24.73
C SER A 196 11.77 -6.15 -23.75
N LEU A 197 11.75 -5.04 -23.00
CA LEU A 197 12.74 -4.78 -21.95
C LEU A 197 12.66 -5.85 -20.84
N VAL A 198 11.43 -6.16 -20.37
CA VAL A 198 11.23 -7.16 -19.32
C VAL A 198 11.69 -8.55 -19.78
N GLU A 199 11.28 -8.98 -20.98
CA GLU A 199 11.68 -10.26 -21.58
C GLU A 199 13.20 -10.35 -21.73
N MET A 200 13.84 -9.28 -22.20
CA MET A 200 15.30 -9.20 -22.32
C MET A 200 15.95 -9.45 -20.96
N VAL A 201 15.49 -8.78 -19.90
CA VAL A 201 16.07 -8.94 -18.54
C VAL A 201 15.83 -10.34 -17.99
N LEU A 202 14.62 -10.91 -18.16
CA LEU A 202 14.28 -12.24 -17.64
C LEU A 202 14.99 -13.39 -18.37
N HIS A 203 15.28 -13.22 -19.66
CA HIS A 203 15.89 -14.24 -20.53
C HIS A 203 17.38 -14.06 -20.80
N LYS A 204 18.04 -13.09 -20.15
CA LYS A 204 19.51 -12.96 -20.16
C LYS A 204 20.17 -14.32 -19.93
N GLY A 205 21.03 -14.74 -20.85
CA GLY A 205 21.80 -15.99 -20.77
C GLY A 205 21.15 -17.23 -21.39
N ARG A 206 19.88 -17.19 -21.82
CA ARG A 206 19.30 -18.25 -22.67
C ARG A 206 19.64 -17.95 -24.13
N LYS A 207 20.61 -18.66 -24.70
CA LYS A 207 20.73 -18.73 -26.17
C LYS A 207 19.46 -19.42 -26.73
N PRO A 208 18.96 -18.99 -27.90
CA PRO A 208 17.94 -19.74 -28.62
C PRO A 208 18.42 -21.15 -28.98
#